data_AF-A0A498L158-F1
#
_entry.id   AF-A0A498L158-F1
#
_cell.length_a   1.000
_cell.length_b   1.000
_cell.length_c   1.000
_cell.angle_alpha   90.00
_cell.angle_beta   90.00
_cell.angle_gamma   90.00
#
_symmetry.space_group_name_H-M   'P 1'
#
loop_
_entity.id
_entity.type
_entity.pdbx_description
1 polymer ?
#
loop_
_entity_poly.entity_id
_entity_poly.type
_entity_poly.pdbx_seq_one_letter_code
_entity_poly.pdbx_strand_id
1 'polypeptide(L)'
;MISRSRISAALLVVGAVLLITPGVVPVQPVLSHEIGGAITAEPSELESEDVEVIAYENLSERGKELYERALRDDGSYVVPTGEGAPDFQYRAELETEREDDSVQRFGPRTVAIERPDDPDFPVVDERVPERRPPESEPGEADETGGGDAEGGARASANTTDAPDDEPDERTAERPRDAGRYNLLRTSFGNPSLTDPGNLLRFVAVLAGVVILGSGGYLRSKP
;
A
#
# COMPACT_ATOMS: atom_id res chain seq x y z
N MET A 1 9.23 14.24 52.88
CA MET A 1 9.95 14.94 51.79
C MET A 1 10.68 13.90 50.96
N ILE A 2 10.36 13.76 49.68
CA ILE A 2 11.07 12.84 48.78
C ILE A 2 12.39 13.51 48.40
N SER A 3 13.52 12.84 48.62
CA SER A 3 14.83 13.41 48.28
C SER A 3 15.03 13.45 46.76
N ARG A 4 15.71 14.48 46.25
CA ARG A 4 16.05 14.61 44.81
C ARG A 4 16.73 13.37 44.25
N SER A 5 17.57 12.70 45.04
CA SER A 5 18.24 11.46 44.65
C SER A 5 17.27 10.30 44.38
N ARG A 6 16.16 10.21 45.13
CA ARG A 6 15.12 9.20 44.90
C ARG A 6 14.32 9.52 43.65
N ILE A 7 14.05 10.80 43.39
CA ILE A 7 13.36 11.24 42.17
C ILE A 7 14.21 10.94 40.93
N SER A 8 15.51 11.26 40.93
CA SER A 8 16.39 10.96 39.81
C SER A 8 16.55 9.46 39.56
N ALA A 9 16.68 8.65 40.63
CA ALA A 9 16.77 7.20 40.50
C ALA A 9 15.48 6.60 39.92
N ALA A 10 14.31 7.07 40.39
CA ALA A 10 13.03 6.65 39.85
C ALA A 10 12.89 7.01 38.35
N LEU A 11 13.27 8.23 37.96
CA LEU A 11 13.24 8.64 36.54
C LEU A 11 14.15 7.77 35.68
N LEU A 12 15.38 7.45 36.13
CA LEU A 12 16.27 6.57 35.37
C LEU A 12 15.69 5.16 35.21
N VAL A 13 15.11 4.59 36.26
CA VAL A 13 14.46 3.27 36.18
C VAL A 13 13.27 3.31 35.24
N VAL A 14 12.38 4.30 35.36
CA VAL A 14 11.20 4.45 34.50
C VAL A 14 11.61 4.67 33.04
N GLY A 15 12.60 5.52 32.79
CA GLY A 15 13.13 5.77 31.45
C GLY A 15 13.72 4.49 30.84
N ALA A 16 14.48 3.72 31.61
CA ALA A 16 15.05 2.45 31.15
C ALA A 16 13.96 1.41 30.84
N VAL A 17 12.94 1.30 31.70
CA VAL A 17 11.80 0.40 31.48
C VAL A 17 11.05 0.80 30.21
N LEU A 18 10.72 2.08 30.03
CA LEU A 18 10.03 2.57 28.83
C LEU A 18 10.81 2.35 27.52
N LEU A 19 12.14 2.30 27.59
CA LEU A 19 13.00 2.06 26.42
C LEU A 19 13.09 0.55 26.10
N ILE A 20 13.18 -0.30 27.12
CA ILE A 20 13.36 -1.75 26.94
C ILE A 20 12.04 -2.43 26.62
N THR A 21 10.96 -2.12 27.35
CA THR A 21 9.69 -2.87 27.28
C THR A 21 9.10 -2.94 25.86
N PRO A 22 9.06 -1.87 25.04
CA PRO A 22 8.53 -1.95 23.67
C PRO A 22 9.30 -2.90 22.75
N GLY A 23 10.59 -3.12 23.01
CA GLY A 23 11.45 -4.00 22.21
C GLY A 23 11.34 -5.49 22.56
N VAL A 24 10.85 -5.84 23.75
CA VAL A 24 10.67 -7.24 24.18
C VAL A 24 9.26 -7.77 23.99
N VAL A 25 8.27 -6.91 23.75
CA VAL A 25 6.90 -7.35 23.45
C VAL A 25 6.80 -7.62 21.94
N PRO A 26 6.56 -8.87 21.51
CA PRO A 26 6.45 -9.19 20.09
C PRO A 26 5.32 -8.37 19.45
N VAL A 27 5.52 -7.94 18.20
CA VAL A 27 4.42 -7.47 17.36
C VAL A 27 3.58 -8.69 17.02
N GLN A 28 2.30 -8.66 17.40
CA GLN A 28 1.40 -9.74 17.02
C GLN A 28 1.10 -9.60 15.53
N PRO A 29 1.18 -10.69 14.75
CA PRO A 29 0.84 -10.61 13.34
C PRO A 29 -0.66 -10.39 13.16
N VAL A 30 -1.01 -9.68 12.09
CA VAL A 30 -2.37 -9.28 11.72
C VAL A 30 -2.70 -9.76 10.31
N LEU A 31 -3.99 -9.83 10.03
CA LEU A 31 -4.55 -10.08 8.71
C LEU A 31 -5.04 -8.75 8.14
N SER A 32 -4.48 -8.34 7.01
CA SER A 32 -4.82 -7.12 6.29
C SER A 32 -5.75 -7.40 5.12
N HIS A 33 -6.67 -6.47 4.92
CA HIS A 33 -7.65 -6.43 3.84
C HIS A 33 -7.52 -5.06 3.20
N GLU A 34 -7.05 -5.01 1.96
CA GLU A 34 -6.88 -3.76 1.22
C GLU A 34 -7.70 -3.81 -0.07
N ILE A 35 -8.52 -2.78 -0.29
CA ILE A 35 -9.34 -2.62 -1.48
C ILE A 35 -8.62 -1.66 -2.42
N GLY A 36 -8.09 -2.20 -3.51
CA GLY A 36 -7.30 -1.46 -4.49
C GLY A 36 -8.10 -0.54 -5.40
N GLY A 37 -9.44 -0.58 -5.32
CA GLY A 37 -10.34 0.23 -6.15
C GLY A 37 -11.31 -0.62 -6.97
N ALA A 38 -12.25 0.07 -7.63
CA ALA A 38 -13.24 -0.54 -8.50
C ALA A 38 -12.66 -0.74 -9.91
N ILE A 39 -12.84 -1.93 -10.49
CA ILE A 39 -12.38 -2.26 -11.85
C ILE A 39 -13.53 -2.71 -12.75
N THR A 40 -13.40 -2.40 -14.03
CA THR A 40 -14.25 -2.91 -15.12
C THR A 40 -13.43 -3.91 -15.94
N ALA A 41 -13.22 -5.12 -15.41
CA ALA A 41 -12.61 -6.23 -16.13
C ALA A 41 -13.67 -7.27 -16.51
N GLU A 42 -13.47 -7.97 -17.62
CA GLU A 42 -14.30 -9.13 -17.96
C GLU A 42 -13.93 -10.30 -17.03
N PRO A 43 -14.90 -11.16 -16.61
CA PRO A 43 -14.61 -12.32 -15.76
C PRO A 43 -13.48 -13.21 -16.31
N SER A 44 -13.45 -13.41 -17.63
CA SER A 44 -12.41 -14.21 -18.30
C SER A 44 -11.02 -13.59 -18.22
N GLU A 45 -10.90 -12.27 -18.11
CA GLU A 45 -9.62 -11.58 -17.91
C GLU A 45 -9.10 -11.85 -16.50
N LEU A 46 -9.98 -11.76 -15.49
CA LEU A 46 -9.65 -12.05 -14.10
C LEU A 46 -9.26 -13.52 -13.89
N GLU A 47 -10.01 -14.45 -14.48
CA GLU A 47 -9.68 -15.88 -14.45
C GLU A 47 -8.32 -16.16 -15.12
N SER A 48 -8.00 -15.47 -16.21
CA SER A 48 -6.70 -15.63 -16.88
C SER A 48 -5.51 -15.12 -16.06
N GLU A 49 -5.78 -14.23 -15.11
CA GLU A 49 -4.80 -13.67 -14.16
C GLU A 49 -4.80 -14.39 -12.81
N ASP A 50 -5.46 -15.55 -12.70
CA ASP A 50 -5.59 -16.33 -11.45
C ASP A 50 -6.27 -15.52 -10.31
N VAL A 51 -7.12 -14.56 -10.68
CA VAL A 51 -7.93 -13.78 -9.73
C VAL A 51 -9.27 -14.46 -9.55
N GLU A 52 -9.55 -14.89 -8.32
CA GLU A 52 -10.83 -15.47 -7.95
C GLU A 52 -11.93 -14.39 -7.96
N VAL A 53 -13.03 -14.66 -8.66
CA VAL A 53 -14.20 -13.76 -8.69
C VAL A 53 -15.26 -14.29 -7.72
N ILE A 54 -15.60 -13.51 -6.70
CA ILE A 54 -16.60 -13.87 -5.69
C ILE A 54 -17.68 -12.80 -5.66
N ALA A 55 -18.93 -13.19 -5.85
CA ALA A 55 -20.04 -12.26 -5.65
C ALA A 55 -20.19 -11.90 -4.17
N TYR A 56 -20.47 -10.63 -3.85
CA TYR A 56 -20.67 -10.17 -2.47
C TYR A 56 -21.63 -11.09 -1.71
N GLU A 57 -22.73 -11.51 -2.33
CA GLU A 57 -23.73 -12.36 -1.68
C GLU A 57 -23.24 -13.76 -1.31
N ASN A 58 -22.22 -14.25 -2.01
CA ASN A 58 -21.62 -15.56 -1.78
C ASN A 58 -20.52 -15.54 -0.72
N LEU A 59 -20.07 -14.35 -0.27
CA LEU A 59 -19.15 -14.25 0.84
C LEU A 59 -19.79 -14.79 2.12
N SER A 60 -18.99 -15.43 2.96
CA SER A 60 -19.42 -15.73 4.33
C SER A 60 -19.81 -14.45 5.08
N GLU A 61 -20.63 -14.56 6.13
CA GLU A 61 -20.98 -13.43 6.99
C GLU A 61 -19.75 -12.67 7.49
N ARG A 62 -18.67 -13.41 7.81
CA ARG A 62 -17.41 -12.82 8.23
C ARG A 62 -16.70 -12.12 7.07
N GLY A 63 -16.71 -12.69 5.87
CA GLY A 63 -16.16 -12.08 4.66
C GLY A 63 -16.85 -10.76 4.33
N LYS A 64 -18.19 -10.73 4.38
CA LYS A 64 -19.01 -9.51 4.19
C LYS A 64 -18.63 -8.43 5.20
N GLU A 65 -18.55 -8.78 6.48
CA GLU A 65 -18.19 -7.84 7.54
C GLU A 65 -16.81 -7.23 7.31
N LEU A 66 -15.80 -8.05 7.00
CA LEU A 66 -14.43 -7.59 6.78
C LEU A 66 -14.32 -6.68 5.55
N TYR A 67 -14.97 -7.08 4.46
CA TYR A 67 -15.03 -6.29 3.23
C TYR A 67 -15.70 -4.93 3.44
N GLU A 68 -16.86 -4.90 4.08
CA GLU A 68 -17.55 -3.63 4.37
C GLU A 68 -16.78 -2.74 5.34
N ARG A 69 -16.10 -3.32 6.34
CA ARG A 69 -15.25 -2.53 7.24
C ARG A 69 -14.08 -1.91 6.47
N ALA A 70 -13.43 -2.66 5.58
CA ALA A 70 -12.40 -2.12 4.71
C ALA A 70 -12.93 -0.98 3.83
N LEU A 71 -14.13 -1.12 3.24
CA LEU A 71 -14.74 -0.03 2.47
C LEU A 71 -14.99 1.24 3.31
N ARG A 72 -15.40 1.07 4.57
CA ARG A 72 -15.67 2.20 5.49
C ARG A 72 -14.40 2.86 6.03
N ASP A 73 -13.28 2.14 6.07
CA ASP A 73 -11.99 2.59 6.61
C ASP A 73 -11.00 2.89 5.46
N ASP A 74 -11.45 3.69 4.49
CA ASP A 74 -10.66 4.18 3.35
C ASP A 74 -9.98 3.08 2.50
N GLY A 75 -10.66 1.94 2.39
CA GLY A 75 -10.19 0.78 1.64
C GLY A 75 -9.15 -0.07 2.38
N SER A 76 -8.93 0.10 3.68
CA SER A 76 -7.99 -0.74 4.44
C SER A 76 -8.59 -1.19 5.77
N TYR A 77 -8.46 -2.47 6.12
CA TYR A 77 -8.87 -2.95 7.44
C TYR A 77 -8.00 -4.11 7.93
N VAL A 78 -7.64 -4.08 9.22
CA VAL A 78 -6.79 -5.09 9.86
C VAL A 78 -7.51 -5.79 11.00
N VAL A 79 -7.26 -7.09 11.14
CA VAL A 79 -7.80 -7.91 12.23
C VAL A 79 -6.74 -8.84 12.84
N PRO A 80 -6.91 -9.28 14.10
CA PRO A 80 -6.03 -10.25 14.71
C PRO A 80 -5.99 -11.59 13.95
N THR A 81 -4.87 -12.29 14.08
CA THR A 81 -4.74 -13.66 13.55
C THR A 81 -5.80 -14.58 14.17
N GLY A 82 -6.58 -15.26 13.33
CA GLY A 82 -7.70 -16.12 13.74
C GLY A 82 -9.09 -15.50 13.55
N GLU A 83 -9.15 -14.20 13.26
CA GLU A 83 -10.40 -13.48 12.97
C GLU A 83 -10.63 -13.20 11.47
N GLY A 84 -9.88 -13.87 10.61
CA GLY A 84 -10.05 -13.80 9.16
C GLY A 84 -11.32 -14.49 8.66
N ALA A 85 -11.59 -14.37 7.36
CA ALA A 85 -12.67 -15.09 6.70
C ALA A 85 -12.13 -16.27 5.87
N PRO A 86 -12.87 -17.39 5.79
CA PRO A 86 -12.47 -18.54 4.98
C PRO A 86 -12.50 -18.25 3.47
N ASP A 87 -13.22 -17.20 3.05
CA ASP A 87 -13.31 -16.77 1.65
C ASP A 87 -12.00 -16.17 1.12
N PHE A 88 -11.06 -15.85 2.02
CA PHE A 88 -9.82 -15.15 1.66
C PHE A 88 -8.58 -15.98 1.98
N GLN A 89 -7.59 -15.92 1.08
CA GLN A 89 -6.31 -16.59 1.27
C GLN A 89 -5.26 -15.65 1.86
N TYR A 90 -4.96 -15.84 3.14
CA TYR A 90 -3.92 -15.09 3.82
C TYR A 90 -2.57 -15.80 3.68
N ARG A 91 -1.64 -15.18 2.96
CA ARG A 91 -0.25 -15.63 2.88
C ARG A 91 0.71 -14.58 3.42
N ALA A 92 1.88 -15.03 3.86
CA ALA A 92 2.91 -14.16 4.42
C ALA A 92 3.48 -13.23 3.34
N GLU A 93 3.62 -11.95 3.66
CA GLU A 93 4.12 -10.92 2.73
C GLU A 93 5.54 -11.23 2.19
N LEU A 94 6.38 -11.84 3.02
CA LEU A 94 7.78 -12.20 2.69
C LEU A 94 7.94 -13.37 1.71
N GLU A 95 6.87 -14.09 1.39
CA GLU A 95 6.91 -15.13 0.35
C GLU A 95 6.78 -14.53 -1.06
N THR A 96 6.31 -13.28 -1.19
CA THR A 96 5.94 -12.65 -2.46
C THR A 96 7.14 -12.15 -3.26
N GLU A 97 8.20 -11.65 -2.63
CA GLU A 97 9.38 -11.08 -3.35
C GLU A 97 10.17 -12.11 -4.19
N ARG A 98 9.84 -13.41 -4.12
CA ARG A 98 10.51 -14.47 -4.88
C ARG A 98 9.71 -15.00 -6.07
N GLU A 99 8.43 -14.67 -6.16
CA GLU A 99 7.59 -15.01 -7.31
C GLU A 99 7.61 -13.82 -8.27
N ASP A 100 7.67 -14.13 -9.57
CA ASP A 100 7.90 -13.20 -10.67
C ASP A 100 6.74 -12.17 -10.79
N ASP A 101 6.76 -11.13 -9.95
CA ASP A 101 5.77 -10.02 -9.85
C ASP A 101 5.62 -9.23 -11.18
N SER A 102 6.39 -9.58 -12.20
CA SER A 102 6.38 -8.96 -13.52
C SER A 102 5.27 -9.47 -14.46
N VAL A 103 4.62 -10.60 -14.14
CA VAL A 103 3.70 -11.29 -15.07
C VAL A 103 2.21 -11.11 -14.74
N GLN A 104 1.83 -10.88 -13.48
CA GLN A 104 0.42 -10.74 -13.08
C GLN A 104 0.05 -9.29 -12.82
N ARG A 105 -0.97 -8.76 -13.51
CA ARG A 105 -1.37 -7.35 -13.39
C ARG A 105 -2.04 -7.06 -12.04
N PHE A 106 -2.74 -8.02 -11.45
CA PHE A 106 -3.43 -7.85 -10.16
C PHE A 106 -2.67 -8.40 -8.94
N GLY A 107 -1.50 -9.02 -9.14
CA GLY A 107 -0.63 -9.58 -8.10
C GLY A 107 -1.22 -10.80 -7.38
N PRO A 108 -0.38 -11.62 -6.71
CA PRO A 108 -0.86 -12.79 -5.99
C PRO A 108 -1.72 -12.36 -4.79
N ARG A 109 -2.77 -13.16 -4.49
CA ARG A 109 -3.69 -13.00 -3.33
C ARG A 109 -4.70 -11.87 -3.48
N THR A 110 -5.10 -11.63 -4.71
CA THR A 110 -6.17 -10.69 -5.04
C THR A 110 -7.43 -11.46 -5.39
N VAL A 111 -8.54 -11.06 -4.79
CA VAL A 111 -9.88 -11.57 -5.06
C VAL A 111 -10.70 -10.41 -5.62
N ALA A 112 -11.38 -10.64 -6.73
CA ALA A 112 -12.32 -9.68 -7.29
C ALA A 112 -13.70 -9.91 -6.68
N ILE A 113 -14.18 -8.95 -5.90
CA ILE A 113 -15.50 -9.02 -5.27
C ILE A 113 -16.50 -8.28 -6.14
N GLU A 114 -17.49 -8.99 -6.69
CA GLU A 114 -18.60 -8.36 -7.42
C GLU A 114 -19.46 -7.59 -6.42
N ARG A 115 -19.64 -6.30 -6.68
CA ARG A 115 -20.43 -5.42 -5.82
C ARG A 115 -21.93 -5.72 -6.00
N PRO A 116 -22.74 -5.59 -4.93
CA PRO A 116 -24.18 -5.66 -5.08
C PRO A 116 -24.68 -4.48 -5.92
N ASP A 117 -25.76 -4.69 -6.67
CA ASP A 117 -26.47 -3.66 -7.45
C ASP A 117 -27.31 -2.74 -6.53
N ASP A 118 -26.68 -2.23 -5.47
CA ASP A 118 -27.29 -1.32 -4.50
C ASP A 118 -26.59 0.05 -4.58
N PRO A 119 -27.31 1.13 -4.96
CA PRO A 119 -26.73 2.47 -5.07
C PRO A 119 -26.25 3.05 -3.73
N ASP A 120 -26.73 2.53 -2.59
CA ASP A 120 -26.32 2.98 -1.25
C ASP A 120 -25.09 2.21 -0.73
N PHE A 121 -24.58 1.23 -1.49
CA PHE A 121 -23.43 0.44 -1.07
C PHE A 121 -22.13 1.27 -1.07
N PRO A 122 -21.26 1.16 -0.04
CA PRO A 122 -20.03 1.93 0.03
C PRO A 122 -19.13 1.72 -1.19
N VAL A 123 -18.56 2.82 -1.71
CA VAL A 123 -17.63 2.80 -2.85
C VAL A 123 -16.29 3.37 -2.40
N VAL A 124 -15.21 2.74 -2.84
CA VAL A 124 -13.85 3.28 -2.71
C VAL A 124 -13.48 3.91 -4.05
N ASP A 125 -12.92 5.11 -4.02
CA ASP A 125 -12.45 5.79 -5.21
C ASP A 125 -11.44 4.91 -5.97
N GLU A 126 -11.50 4.94 -7.30
CA GLU A 126 -10.65 4.15 -8.18
C GLU A 126 -9.18 4.58 -7.99
N ARG A 127 -8.38 3.78 -7.27
CA ARG A 127 -6.92 3.93 -7.29
C ARG A 127 -6.44 3.26 -8.57
N VAL A 128 -6.23 4.06 -9.61
CA VAL A 128 -5.54 3.57 -10.81
C VAL A 128 -4.19 3.02 -10.35
N PRO A 129 -3.90 1.71 -10.51
CA PRO A 129 -2.59 1.19 -10.16
C PRO A 129 -1.56 1.98 -10.95
N GLU A 130 -0.69 2.72 -10.25
CA GLU A 130 0.40 3.44 -10.89
C GLU A 130 1.25 2.38 -11.61
N ARG A 131 1.10 2.29 -12.94
CA ARG A 131 2.03 1.53 -13.76
C ARG A 131 3.42 2.04 -13.44
N ARG A 132 4.26 1.21 -12.81
CA ARG A 132 5.70 1.46 -12.74
C ARG A 132 6.13 1.70 -14.21
N PRO A 133 6.65 2.90 -14.56
CA PRO A 133 7.12 3.14 -15.90
C PRO A 133 8.13 2.04 -16.24
N PRO A 134 8.08 1.44 -17.44
CA PRO A 134 9.11 0.48 -17.83
C PRO A 134 10.45 1.19 -17.67
N GLU A 135 11.33 0.63 -16.83
CA GLU A 135 12.68 1.12 -16.65
C GLU A 135 13.32 1.10 -18.04
N SER A 136 13.59 2.28 -18.59
CA SER A 136 14.27 2.40 -19.87
C SER A 136 15.57 1.61 -19.80
N GLU A 137 15.66 0.54 -20.58
CA GLU A 137 16.88 -0.26 -20.70
C GLU A 137 18.06 0.69 -20.96
N PRO A 138 19.17 0.60 -20.20
CA PRO A 138 20.33 1.44 -20.44
C PRO A 138 20.89 1.07 -21.82
N GLY A 139 20.72 2.00 -22.76
CA GLY A 139 21.15 1.86 -24.14
C GLY A 139 22.59 1.35 -24.22
N GLU A 140 22.75 0.27 -24.99
CA GLU A 140 24.03 -0.26 -25.41
C GLU A 140 24.90 0.89 -25.96
N ALA A 141 25.98 1.18 -25.24
CA ALA A 141 27.01 2.08 -25.70
C ALA A 141 27.76 1.39 -26.84
N ASP A 142 27.36 1.69 -28.07
CA ASP A 142 28.08 1.26 -29.26
C ASP A 142 29.34 2.13 -29.41
N GLU A 143 30.47 1.59 -28.94
CA GLU A 143 31.80 2.02 -29.35
C GLU A 143 32.04 1.57 -30.79
N THR A 144 32.12 2.49 -31.75
CA THR A 144 33.06 2.33 -32.88
C THR A 144 33.37 3.66 -33.54
N GLY A 145 34.66 3.88 -33.79
CA GLY A 145 35.25 5.16 -34.13
C GLY A 145 35.20 5.57 -35.60
N GLY A 146 35.35 6.88 -35.80
CA GLY A 146 36.33 7.49 -36.71
C GLY A 146 35.98 7.57 -38.20
N GLY A 147 36.10 8.78 -38.76
CA GLY A 147 36.40 8.99 -40.18
C GLY A 147 35.76 10.24 -40.80
N ASP A 148 36.60 11.09 -41.35
CA ASP A 148 36.32 12.41 -41.93
C ASP A 148 35.50 12.43 -43.24
N ALA A 149 35.07 13.66 -43.58
CA ALA A 149 34.98 14.27 -44.93
C ALA A 149 33.61 14.48 -45.61
N GLU A 150 33.29 15.78 -45.75
CA GLU A 150 32.78 16.52 -46.93
C GLU A 150 31.60 16.01 -47.79
N GLY A 151 30.62 16.90 -48.01
CA GLY A 151 30.09 17.16 -49.36
C GLY A 151 28.57 17.14 -49.59
N GLY A 152 27.96 18.33 -49.69
CA GLY A 152 27.12 18.70 -50.84
C GLY A 152 25.66 18.23 -50.97
N ALA A 153 24.74 19.15 -50.66
CA ALA A 153 23.53 19.55 -51.42
C ALA A 153 22.36 18.54 -51.64
N ARG A 154 21.15 18.92 -51.18
CA ARG A 154 20.06 19.50 -52.03
C ARG A 154 18.72 19.69 -51.26
N ALA A 155 18.11 20.86 -51.54
CA ALA A 155 16.68 21.19 -51.68
C ALA A 155 15.66 20.71 -50.60
N SER A 156 15.04 21.61 -49.81
CA SER A 156 13.96 22.53 -50.22
C SER A 156 12.62 21.83 -50.50
N ALA A 157 11.72 21.78 -49.52
CA ALA A 157 10.35 22.30 -49.62
C ALA A 157 9.57 22.07 -48.31
N ASN A 158 9.24 23.21 -47.70
CA ASN A 158 8.21 23.39 -46.68
C ASN A 158 6.83 23.03 -47.24
N THR A 159 6.02 22.23 -46.53
CA THR A 159 4.55 22.32 -46.62
C THR A 159 3.97 21.97 -45.26
N THR A 160 3.55 23.04 -44.60
CA THR A 160 2.58 23.10 -43.52
C THR A 160 1.31 22.33 -43.89
N ASP A 161 0.99 21.29 -43.13
CA ASP A 161 -0.39 20.80 -42.94
C ASP A 161 -0.53 20.50 -41.45
N ALA A 162 -0.98 21.50 -40.71
CA ALA A 162 -1.48 21.33 -39.35
C ALA A 162 -2.97 20.98 -39.46
N PRO A 163 -3.43 19.84 -38.92
CA PRO A 163 -4.83 19.70 -38.56
C PRO A 163 -5.04 20.46 -37.25
N ASP A 164 -6.05 21.32 -37.26
CA ASP A 164 -6.53 22.12 -36.14
C ASP A 164 -6.65 21.31 -34.84
N ASP A 165 -5.89 21.71 -33.81
CA ASP A 165 -6.10 21.33 -32.42
C ASP A 165 -7.42 21.96 -31.93
N GLU A 166 -8.54 21.29 -32.22
CA GLU A 166 -9.75 21.49 -31.42
C GLU A 166 -9.54 20.80 -30.06
N PRO A 167 -9.70 21.50 -28.91
CA PRO A 167 -9.70 20.84 -27.62
C PRO A 167 -10.94 19.94 -27.58
N ASP A 168 -10.74 18.65 -27.78
CA ASP A 168 -11.80 17.64 -27.74
C ASP A 168 -12.38 17.64 -26.31
N GLU A 169 -13.49 18.36 -26.10
CA GLU A 169 -14.28 18.41 -24.85
C GLU A 169 -14.99 17.06 -24.55
N ARG A 170 -14.42 15.93 -25.01
CA ARG A 170 -14.93 14.57 -24.78
C ARG A 170 -14.39 13.91 -23.52
N THR A 171 -13.78 14.66 -22.61
CA THR A 171 -13.31 14.12 -21.32
C THR A 171 -14.43 14.05 -20.27
N ALA A 172 -15.67 14.41 -20.60
CA ALA A 172 -16.77 14.56 -19.64
C ALA A 172 -17.96 13.61 -19.87
N GLU A 173 -17.71 12.35 -20.24
CA GLU A 173 -18.72 11.29 -20.14
C GLU A 173 -18.03 9.93 -19.94
N ARG A 174 -17.34 9.77 -18.79
CA ARG A 174 -17.01 8.41 -18.32
C ARG A 174 -18.35 7.70 -18.04
N PRO A 175 -18.65 6.58 -18.70
CA PRO A 175 -19.90 5.86 -18.48
C PRO A 175 -20.07 5.55 -16.99
N ARG A 176 -21.29 5.67 -16.49
CA ARG A 176 -21.69 5.34 -15.11
C ARG A 176 -21.61 3.84 -14.79
N ASP A 177 -20.81 3.09 -15.53
CA ASP A 177 -20.45 1.70 -15.27
C ASP A 177 -19.25 1.69 -14.32
N ALA A 178 -19.41 2.32 -13.15
CA ALA A 178 -18.39 2.30 -12.12
C ALA A 178 -18.13 0.84 -11.72
N GLY A 179 -16.86 0.44 -11.70
CA GLY A 179 -16.36 -0.94 -11.62
C GLY A 179 -17.28 -1.98 -10.97
N ARG A 180 -17.69 -2.97 -11.75
CA ARG A 180 -18.48 -4.12 -11.27
C ARG A 180 -17.78 -4.85 -10.12
N TYR A 181 -16.45 -4.87 -10.13
CA TYR A 181 -15.65 -5.59 -9.15
C TYR A 181 -14.80 -4.64 -8.31
N ASN A 182 -14.62 -4.97 -7.04
CA ASN A 182 -13.58 -4.41 -6.19
C ASN A 182 -12.46 -5.42 -6.01
N LEU A 183 -11.22 -5.01 -6.25
CA LEU A 183 -10.07 -5.87 -5.98
C LEU A 183 -9.75 -5.82 -4.48
N LEU A 184 -9.92 -6.94 -3.81
CA LEU A 184 -9.52 -7.13 -2.43
C LEU A 184 -8.21 -7.92 -2.38
N ARG A 185 -7.15 -7.29 -1.87
CA ARG A 185 -5.89 -7.92 -1.57
C ARG A 185 -5.84 -8.30 -0.10
N THR A 186 -5.47 -9.55 0.18
CA THR A 186 -5.30 -10.02 1.55
C THR A 186 -3.87 -10.44 1.85
N SER A 187 -3.37 -10.08 3.02
CA SER A 187 -2.02 -10.44 3.46
C SER A 187 -1.97 -10.78 4.94
N PHE A 188 -0.95 -11.55 5.32
CA PHE A 188 -0.59 -11.86 6.69
C PHE A 188 0.79 -11.25 6.97
N GLY A 189 0.88 -10.41 7.99
CA GLY A 189 2.10 -9.66 8.25
C GLY A 189 2.12 -8.94 9.57
N ASN A 190 3.14 -8.11 9.74
CA ASN A 190 3.20 -7.19 10.87
C ASN A 190 2.32 -5.96 10.61
N PRO A 191 1.70 -5.38 11.64
CA PRO A 191 0.94 -4.15 11.47
C PRO A 191 1.84 -3.03 10.94
N SER A 192 1.26 -2.14 10.13
CA SER A 192 1.95 -0.99 9.55
C SER A 192 2.50 -0.06 10.64
N LEU A 193 3.51 0.75 10.31
CA LEU A 193 4.09 1.71 11.28
C LEU A 193 3.09 2.78 11.74
N THR A 194 2.06 3.03 10.93
CA THR A 194 0.97 3.97 11.22
C THR A 194 -0.11 3.37 12.13
N ASP A 195 -0.07 2.07 12.41
CA ASP A 195 -0.99 1.42 13.33
C ASP A 195 -0.90 2.02 14.75
N PRO A 196 -2.03 2.24 15.46
CA PRO A 196 -2.05 2.83 16.79
C PRO A 196 -1.14 2.11 17.80
N GLY A 197 -0.99 0.79 17.69
CA GLY A 197 -0.12 0.00 18.56
C GLY A 197 1.36 0.31 18.36
N ASN A 198 1.78 0.49 17.11
CA ASN A 198 3.16 0.88 16.78
C ASN A 198 3.43 2.34 17.17
N LEU A 199 2.45 3.24 17.00
CA LEU A 199 2.54 4.62 17.45
C LEU A 199 2.75 4.73 18.96
N LEU A 200 1.99 3.95 19.75
CA LEU A 200 2.13 3.93 21.21
C LEU A 200 3.53 3.48 21.63
N ARG A 201 4.09 2.46 20.97
CA ARG A 201 5.46 1.99 21.21
C ARG A 201 6.47 3.09 20.91
N PHE A 202 6.32 3.80 19.79
CA PHE A 202 7.19 4.92 19.43
C PHE A 202 7.14 6.04 20.47
N VAL A 203 5.94 6.44 20.89
CA VAL A 203 5.74 7.46 21.93
C VAL A 203 6.36 7.02 23.26
N ALA A 204 6.22 5.74 23.65
CA ALA A 204 6.82 5.20 24.85
C ALA A 204 8.36 5.28 24.83
N VAL A 205 8.99 4.92 23.70
CA VAL A 205 10.44 5.04 23.52
C VAL A 205 10.88 6.51 23.63
N LEU A 206 10.16 7.42 22.97
CA LEU A 206 10.47 8.85 22.96
C LEU A 206 10.34 9.45 24.38
N ALA A 207 9.29 9.09 25.11
CA ALA A 207 9.13 9.44 26.52
C ALA A 207 10.26 8.87 27.38
N GLY A 208 10.67 7.61 27.13
CA GLY A 208 11.80 6.96 27.78
C GLY A 208 13.08 7.77 27.63
N VAL A 209 13.42 8.21 26.42
CA VAL A 209 14.60 9.05 26.14
C VAL A 209 14.56 10.38 26.89
N VAL A 210 13.43 11.08 26.87
CA VAL A 210 13.25 12.38 27.56
C VAL A 210 13.39 12.21 29.08
N ILE A 211 12.77 11.18 29.64
CA ILE A 211 12.81 10.86 31.08
C ILE A 211 14.24 10.48 31.51
N LEU A 212 14.93 9.65 30.71
CA LEU A 212 16.30 9.25 30.99
C LEU A 212 17.25 10.45 30.99
N GLY A 213 17.14 11.32 29.98
CA GLY A 213 17.91 12.56 29.89
C GLY A 213 17.66 13.51 31.05
N SER A 214 16.38 13.70 31.42
CA SER A 214 15.98 14.55 32.56
C SER A 214 16.48 13.98 33.90
N GLY A 215 16.39 12.66 34.09
CA GLY A 215 16.89 11.96 35.27
C GLY A 215 18.41 12.05 35.41
N GLY A 216 19.14 11.92 34.30
CA GLY A 216 20.58 12.14 34.23
C GLY A 216 20.98 13.57 34.59
N TYR A 217 20.29 14.56 34.02
CA TYR A 217 20.52 15.98 34.30
C TYR A 217 20.26 16.34 35.78
N LEU A 218 19.18 15.83 36.37
CA LEU A 218 18.89 16.08 37.79
C LEU A 218 19.90 15.43 38.74
N ARG A 219 20.53 14.34 38.32
CA ARG A 219 21.58 13.66 39.09
C ARG A 219 22.94 14.35 38.97
N SER A 220 23.23 15.01 37.85
CA SER A 220 24.52 15.70 37.62
C SER A 220 24.59 17.09 38.26
N LYS A 221 23.46 17.66 38.67
CA LYS A 221 23.39 18.97 39.31
C LYS A 221 23.86 18.88 40.78
N PRO A 222 24.85 19.69 41.20
CA PRO A 222 25.40 19.67 42.56
C PRO A 222 24.38 20.11 43.62
#